data_AF-A0A3B9IBW9-F1
#
_entry.id   AF-A0A3B9IBW9-F1
#
_cell.length_a   1.000
_cell.length_b   1.000
_cell.length_c   1.000
_cell.angle_alpha   90.00
_cell.angle_beta   90.00
_cell.angle_gamma   90.00
#
_symmetry.space_group_name_H-M   'P 1'
#
loop_
_entity.id
_entity.type
_entity.pdbx_description
1 polymer ?
#
loop_
_entity_poly.entity_id
_entity_poly.type
_entity_poly.pdbx_seq_one_letter_code
_entity_poly.pdbx_strand_id
1 'polypeptide(L)'
;LGCEKFSPDRFCEWYPELNNPENVIVLQEHKGYENVMKAILEMAEKKLAILNQRKRETLPLSDLLVGMQCGGSDAFSGITANPTAGYAADLIVSGGGTVMFSEVTEVRDGVQFIAHRCINEEVGKRLVEEMKWYDKYLKDGGVDRGANTTPGNKKGGLSNIIEKSMGSIAKSGSSPIVEVLSPGEKPTKHGEIFAATPASDLVCGPCQLASGMGLQVFMTGRGTPYGLAAAPVIKLCSRNEMKDQWFDIIDFNAGPAAVGDRTIAEQGTELFEYILDVASGRKKPYTEQYGLENDLCIFNPAPIT
;
A
#
# COMPACT_ATOMS: atom_id res chain seq x y z
N LEU A 1 4.31 24.82 19.96
CA LEU A 1 3.12 25.15 20.81
C LEU A 1 3.51 25.35 22.28
N GLY A 2 4.74 24.98 22.69
CA GLY A 2 5.21 25.00 24.07
C GLY A 2 4.79 23.78 24.89
N CYS A 3 3.91 22.92 24.37
CA CYS A 3 3.44 21.69 25.02
C CYS A 3 3.80 20.41 24.23
N GLU A 4 4.49 20.57 23.10
CA GLU A 4 4.99 19.47 22.29
C GLU A 4 6.01 18.63 23.06
N LYS A 5 5.74 17.33 23.14
CA LYS A 5 6.72 16.35 23.65
C LYS A 5 7.72 15.93 22.57
N PHE A 6 7.47 16.34 21.32
CA PHE A 6 8.31 16.11 20.15
C PHE A 6 8.63 17.46 19.51
N SER A 7 9.84 17.97 19.75
CA SER A 7 10.31 19.25 19.22
C SER A 7 11.07 19.05 17.90
N PRO A 8 11.21 20.12 17.08
CA PRO A 8 12.11 20.10 15.92
C PRO A 8 13.53 19.68 16.27
N ASP A 9 14.06 20.11 17.42
CA ASP A 9 15.39 19.71 17.90
C ASP A 9 15.51 18.20 18.08
N ARG A 10 14.51 17.57 18.71
CA ARG A 10 14.49 16.11 18.91
C ARG A 10 14.40 15.37 17.57
N PHE A 11 13.62 15.88 16.62
CA PHE A 11 13.59 15.31 15.27
C PHE A 11 14.97 15.44 14.59
N CYS A 12 15.62 16.59 14.75
CA CYS A 12 16.93 16.89 14.20
C CYS A 12 18.07 16.11 14.87
N GLU A 13 17.91 15.56 16.08
CA GLU A 13 18.88 14.61 16.66
C GLU A 13 19.02 13.35 15.78
N TRP A 14 17.95 12.94 15.11
CA TRP A 14 17.95 11.78 14.20
C TRP A 14 18.44 12.15 12.80
N TYR A 15 18.27 13.40 12.39
CA TYR A 15 18.64 13.93 11.07
C TYR A 15 19.34 15.29 11.19
N PRO A 16 20.60 15.32 11.70
CA PRO A 16 21.29 16.57 11.99
C PRO A 16 21.48 17.48 10.78
N GLU A 17 21.58 16.91 9.58
CA GLU A 17 21.69 17.63 8.31
C GLU A 17 20.46 18.49 7.99
N LEU A 18 19.30 18.14 8.55
CA LEU A 18 18.07 18.91 8.41
C LEU A 18 18.00 20.09 9.39
N ASN A 19 18.88 20.16 10.39
CA ASN A 19 18.85 21.22 11.40
C ASN A 19 19.48 22.53 10.90
N ASN A 20 18.80 23.19 9.97
CA ASN A 20 19.23 24.46 9.43
C ASN A 20 18.04 25.33 9.00
N PRO A 21 18.25 26.66 8.82
CA PRO A 21 17.17 27.58 8.46
C PRO A 21 16.51 27.33 7.10
N GLU A 22 17.07 26.47 6.24
CA GLU A 22 16.44 26.09 4.97
C GLU A 22 15.40 24.97 5.14
N ASN A 23 15.38 24.28 6.28
CA ASN A 23 14.55 23.11 6.54
C ASN A 23 13.70 23.21 7.81
N VAL A 24 14.06 24.09 8.75
CA VAL A 24 13.37 24.25 10.03
C VAL A 24 12.87 25.68 10.19
N ILE A 25 11.59 25.82 10.50
CA ILE A 25 10.96 27.07 10.92
C ILE A 25 10.33 26.82 12.29
N VAL A 26 10.75 27.59 13.29
CA VAL A 26 10.19 27.52 14.64
C VAL A 26 9.24 28.69 14.86
N LEU A 27 7.95 28.39 15.01
CA LEU A 27 6.89 29.41 15.15
C LEU A 27 7.21 30.48 16.22
N GLN A 28 7.83 30.07 17.33
CA GLN A 28 8.15 30.97 18.46
C GLN A 28 9.31 31.94 18.19
N GLU A 29 10.08 31.74 17.11
CA GLU A 29 11.21 32.62 16.75
C GLU A 29 10.78 33.80 15.86
N HIS A 30 9.51 33.83 15.44
CA HIS A 30 8.97 34.87 14.55
C HIS A 30 7.97 35.76 15.28
N LYS A 31 7.95 37.05 14.93
CA LYS A 31 7.00 38.02 15.48
C LYS A 31 5.66 37.94 14.75
N GLY A 32 4.69 37.24 15.33
CA GLY A 32 3.31 37.18 14.82
C GLY A 32 3.12 36.16 13.69
N TYR A 33 1.86 35.74 13.51
CA TYR A 33 1.49 34.63 12.64
C TYR A 33 1.78 34.89 11.16
N GLU A 34 1.46 36.08 10.66
CA GLU A 34 1.70 36.45 9.26
C GLU A 34 3.18 36.33 8.85
N ASN A 35 4.10 36.70 9.75
CA ASN A 35 5.53 36.60 9.48
C ASN A 35 6.02 35.14 9.44
N VAL A 36 5.40 34.25 10.23
CA VAL A 36 5.67 32.79 10.17
C VAL A 36 5.15 32.24 8.84
N MET A 37 3.91 32.58 8.47
CA MET A 37 3.32 32.09 7.22
C MET A 37 4.10 32.55 5.99
N LYS A 38 4.54 33.82 5.97
CA LYS A 38 5.42 34.33 4.92
C LYS A 38 6.72 33.52 4.83
N ALA A 39 7.37 33.24 5.96
CA ALA A 39 8.59 32.43 5.98
C ALA A 39 8.36 31.00 5.46
N ILE A 40 7.24 30.37 5.83
CA ILE A 40 6.85 29.03 5.33
C ILE A 40 6.66 29.05 3.82
N LEU A 41 5.95 30.05 3.28
CA LEU A 41 5.71 30.17 1.85
C LEU A 41 7.00 30.45 1.07
N GLU A 42 7.86 31.35 1.55
CA GLU A 42 9.17 31.62 0.93
C GLU A 42 10.06 30.37 0.91
N MET A 43 10.03 29.56 1.99
CA MET A 43 10.74 28.29 2.05
C MET A 43 10.15 27.28 1.05
N ALA A 44 8.81 27.18 0.97
CA ALA A 44 8.12 26.29 0.05
C ALA A 44 8.43 26.65 -1.42
N GLU A 45 8.40 27.93 -1.79
CA GLU A 45 8.72 28.40 -3.15
C GLU A 45 10.13 27.98 -3.59
N LYS A 46 11.13 28.13 -2.70
CA LYS A 46 12.51 27.69 -2.98
C LYS A 46 12.59 26.18 -3.22
N LYS A 47 11.91 25.38 -2.40
CA LYS A 47 11.88 23.92 -2.54
C LYS A 47 11.14 23.50 -3.83
N LEU A 48 10.02 24.15 -4.14
CA LEU A 48 9.26 23.91 -5.38
C LEU A 48 10.09 24.25 -6.62
N ALA A 49 10.88 25.34 -6.59
CA ALA A 49 11.76 25.70 -7.69
C ALA A 49 12.84 24.63 -7.97
N ILE A 50 13.35 23.96 -6.93
CA ILE A 50 14.29 22.84 -7.06
C ILE A 50 13.55 21.60 -7.61
N LEU A 51 12.40 21.25 -7.04
CA LEU A 51 11.61 20.09 -7.47
C LEU A 51 11.16 20.19 -8.93
N ASN A 52 10.81 21.39 -9.40
CA ASN A 52 10.36 21.66 -10.78
C ASN A 52 11.48 21.49 -11.83
N GLN A 53 12.74 21.41 -11.42
CA GLN A 53 13.87 21.14 -12.32
C GLN A 53 14.11 19.64 -12.56
N ARG A 54 13.53 18.77 -11.71
CA ARG A 54 13.74 17.32 -11.79
C ARG A 54 13.09 16.77 -13.05
N LYS A 55 13.76 15.80 -13.70
CA LYS A 55 13.26 15.10 -14.88
C LYS A 55 13.30 13.60 -14.62
N ARG A 56 12.36 12.87 -15.23
CA ARG A 56 12.38 11.41 -15.23
C ARG A 56 13.56 10.91 -16.04
N GLU A 57 14.16 9.81 -15.58
CA GLU A 57 15.20 9.06 -16.25
C GLU A 57 14.86 7.58 -16.26
N THR A 58 15.49 6.82 -17.16
CA THR A 58 15.33 5.37 -17.21
C THR A 58 16.07 4.76 -16.03
N LEU A 59 15.36 4.02 -15.18
CA LEU A 59 15.90 3.28 -14.04
C LEU A 59 15.72 1.77 -14.23
N PRO A 60 16.55 0.93 -13.61
CA PRO A 60 16.34 -0.51 -13.60
C PRO A 60 15.05 -0.87 -12.85
N LEU A 61 14.44 -2.00 -13.22
CA LEU A 61 13.23 -2.51 -12.55
C LEU A 61 13.46 -2.80 -11.05
N SER A 62 14.71 -3.06 -10.64
CA SER A 62 15.09 -3.30 -9.25
C SER A 62 14.81 -2.14 -8.30
N ASP A 63 14.68 -0.92 -8.82
CA ASP A 63 14.39 0.27 -8.03
C ASP A 63 12.88 0.44 -7.79
N LEU A 64 12.05 -0.38 -8.45
CA LEU A 64 10.60 -0.34 -8.28
C LEU A 64 10.17 -1.09 -7.02
N LEU A 65 9.45 -0.39 -6.15
CA LEU A 65 8.74 -0.97 -5.00
C LEU A 65 7.23 -0.77 -5.18
N VAL A 66 6.50 -1.88 -5.31
CA VAL A 66 5.03 -1.89 -5.46
C VAL A 66 4.34 -2.40 -4.21
N GLY A 67 3.36 -1.65 -3.70
CA GLY A 67 2.44 -2.13 -2.68
C GLY A 67 1.19 -2.76 -3.27
N MET A 68 0.68 -3.82 -2.64
CA MET A 68 -0.55 -4.49 -3.02
C MET A 68 -1.50 -4.58 -1.82
N GLN A 69 -2.76 -4.22 -2.03
CA GLN A 69 -3.81 -4.41 -1.04
C GLN A 69 -5.16 -4.74 -1.69
N CYS A 70 -6.04 -5.36 -0.90
CA CYS A 70 -7.45 -5.49 -1.23
C CYS A 70 -8.21 -4.26 -0.70
N GLY A 71 -9.45 -4.10 -1.16
CA GLY A 71 -10.42 -3.23 -0.51
C GLY A 71 -11.79 -3.88 -0.45
N GLY A 72 -12.67 -3.49 -1.38
CA GLY A 72 -14.00 -4.05 -1.51
C GLY A 72 -14.02 -5.46 -2.09
N SER A 73 -13.36 -6.45 -1.48
CA SER A 73 -13.30 -7.84 -1.96
C SER A 73 -14.71 -8.42 -2.20
N ASP A 74 -14.83 -9.21 -3.26
CA ASP A 74 -16.01 -9.97 -3.64
C ASP A 74 -15.65 -11.44 -3.92
N ALA A 75 -16.66 -12.27 -4.24
CA ALA A 75 -16.45 -13.70 -4.50
C ALA A 75 -15.49 -14.00 -5.66
N PHE A 76 -15.29 -13.04 -6.57
CA PHE A 76 -14.42 -13.20 -7.75
C PHE A 76 -12.99 -12.76 -7.50
N SER A 77 -12.73 -12.00 -6.43
CA SER A 77 -11.42 -11.42 -6.13
C SER A 77 -10.34 -12.50 -6.04
N GLY A 78 -10.63 -13.62 -5.36
CA GLY A 78 -9.67 -14.73 -5.18
C GLY A 78 -9.42 -15.59 -6.42
N ILE A 79 -10.20 -15.44 -7.49
CA ILE A 79 -10.09 -16.25 -8.72
C ILE A 79 -9.73 -15.43 -9.97
N THR A 80 -9.74 -14.09 -9.89
CA THR A 80 -9.42 -13.18 -11.00
C THR A 80 -8.37 -12.15 -10.61
N ALA A 81 -8.77 -11.06 -9.94
CA ALA A 81 -7.94 -9.90 -9.62
C ALA A 81 -6.72 -10.27 -8.77
N ASN A 82 -6.89 -11.03 -7.70
CA ASN A 82 -5.77 -11.36 -6.80
C ASN A 82 -4.75 -12.28 -7.48
N PRO A 83 -5.13 -13.39 -8.16
CA PRO A 83 -4.17 -14.17 -8.94
C PRO A 83 -3.50 -13.38 -10.07
N THR A 84 -4.21 -12.46 -10.72
CA THR A 84 -3.64 -11.56 -11.76
C THR A 84 -2.57 -10.65 -11.17
N ALA A 85 -2.86 -10.03 -10.02
CA ALA A 85 -1.89 -9.23 -9.27
C ALA A 85 -0.69 -10.07 -8.81
N GLY A 86 -0.93 -11.29 -8.32
CA GLY A 86 0.13 -12.22 -7.93
C GLY A 86 1.06 -12.62 -9.07
N TYR A 87 0.51 -12.82 -10.28
CA TYR A 87 1.34 -13.10 -11.45
C TYR A 87 2.20 -11.88 -11.83
N ALA A 88 1.64 -10.67 -11.78
CA ALA A 88 2.41 -9.43 -11.98
C ALA A 88 3.47 -9.24 -10.89
N ALA A 89 3.18 -9.61 -9.64
CA ALA A 89 4.14 -9.57 -8.54
C ALA A 89 5.35 -10.47 -8.82
N ASP A 90 5.12 -11.71 -9.25
CA ASP A 90 6.18 -12.64 -9.61
C ASP A 90 7.06 -12.11 -10.76
N LEU A 91 6.47 -11.43 -11.75
CA LEU A 91 7.24 -10.79 -12.82
C LEU A 91 8.13 -9.66 -12.29
N ILE A 92 7.62 -8.80 -11.40
CA ILE A 92 8.41 -7.72 -10.77
C ILE A 92 9.57 -8.31 -9.97
N VAL A 93 9.28 -9.31 -9.12
CA VAL A 93 10.29 -9.98 -8.30
C VAL A 93 11.34 -10.69 -9.16
N SER A 94 10.93 -11.36 -10.25
CA SER A 94 11.86 -12.00 -11.19
C SER A 94 12.79 -11.00 -11.88
N GLY A 95 12.33 -9.75 -12.04
CA GLY A 95 13.11 -8.64 -12.56
C GLY A 95 13.95 -7.90 -11.52
N GLY A 96 14.00 -8.40 -10.29
CA GLY A 96 14.78 -7.83 -9.17
C GLY A 96 14.09 -6.70 -8.41
N GLY A 97 12.84 -6.36 -8.77
CA GLY A 97 12.04 -5.37 -8.05
C GLY A 97 11.52 -5.90 -6.71
N THR A 98 10.85 -5.02 -5.97
CA THR A 98 10.27 -5.33 -4.66
C THR A 98 8.75 -5.21 -4.72
N VAL A 99 8.07 -6.21 -4.16
CA VAL A 99 6.61 -6.19 -4.00
C VAL A 99 6.28 -6.41 -2.53
N MET A 100 5.35 -5.62 -1.99
CA MET A 100 4.85 -5.82 -0.65
C MET A 100 3.35 -6.11 -0.67
N PHE A 101 2.95 -7.13 0.07
CA PHE A 101 1.56 -7.39 0.42
C PHE A 101 1.41 -7.36 1.94
N SER A 102 0.19 -7.06 2.41
CA SER A 102 -0.01 -6.64 3.79
C SER A 102 -1.28 -7.23 4.41
N GLU A 103 -2.04 -6.43 5.16
CA GLU A 103 -3.38 -6.74 5.65
C GLU A 103 -3.41 -7.99 6.54
N VAL A 104 -2.81 -7.87 7.74
CA VAL A 104 -2.68 -8.99 8.69
C VAL A 104 -4.01 -9.71 8.91
N THR A 105 -5.09 -8.94 9.11
CA THR A 105 -6.43 -9.51 9.34
C THR A 105 -6.97 -10.27 8.12
N GLU A 106 -6.58 -9.90 6.91
CA GLU A 106 -7.00 -10.62 5.69
C GLU A 106 -6.22 -11.90 5.47
N VAL A 107 -4.96 -11.99 5.85
CA VAL A 107 -4.16 -13.19 5.61
C VAL A 107 -4.12 -14.16 6.79
N ARG A 108 -4.58 -13.72 7.97
CA ARG A 108 -4.36 -14.39 9.26
C ARG A 108 -4.74 -15.86 9.28
N ASP A 109 -5.82 -16.23 8.61
CA ASP A 109 -6.34 -17.61 8.64
C ASP A 109 -5.79 -18.51 7.52
N GLY A 110 -5.02 -17.93 6.58
CA GLY A 110 -4.23 -18.66 5.59
C GLY A 110 -2.72 -18.52 5.81
N VAL A 111 -2.29 -17.95 6.94
CA VAL A 111 -0.88 -17.58 7.19
C VAL A 111 0.09 -18.77 7.09
N GLN A 112 -0.38 -19.99 7.31
CA GLN A 112 0.42 -21.19 7.06
C GLN A 112 0.94 -21.24 5.61
N PHE A 113 0.16 -20.85 4.61
CA PHE A 113 0.60 -20.88 3.20
C PHE A 113 1.67 -19.83 2.91
N ILE A 114 1.59 -18.68 3.59
CA ILE A 114 2.64 -17.65 3.59
C ILE A 114 3.91 -18.21 4.26
N ALA A 115 3.78 -18.83 5.44
CA ALA A 115 4.92 -19.36 6.19
C ALA A 115 5.71 -20.43 5.41
N HIS A 116 5.03 -21.26 4.60
CA HIS A 116 5.70 -22.25 3.73
C HIS A 116 6.53 -21.62 2.60
N ARG A 117 6.30 -20.34 2.27
CA ARG A 117 7.04 -19.59 1.25
C ARG A 117 8.17 -18.71 1.84
N CYS A 118 8.29 -18.61 3.15
CA CYS A 118 9.41 -17.88 3.78
C CYS A 118 10.75 -18.55 3.44
N ILE A 119 11.78 -17.77 3.09
CA ILE A 119 13.05 -18.35 2.60
C ILE A 119 13.82 -19.12 3.67
N ASN A 120 13.56 -18.83 4.94
CA ASN A 120 14.23 -19.44 6.08
C ASN A 120 13.37 -19.33 7.36
N GLU A 121 13.85 -19.98 8.42
CA GLU A 121 13.16 -20.01 9.72
C GLU A 121 13.09 -18.63 10.40
N GLU A 122 14.07 -17.75 10.16
CA GLU A 122 14.10 -16.40 10.74
C GLU A 122 12.95 -15.54 10.21
N VAL A 123 12.76 -15.50 8.88
CA VAL A 123 11.62 -14.81 8.25
C VAL A 123 10.30 -15.43 8.70
N GLY A 124 10.23 -16.77 8.81
CA GLY A 124 9.07 -17.48 9.34
C GLY A 124 8.74 -17.12 10.79
N LYS A 125 9.74 -16.98 11.66
CA LYS A 125 9.56 -16.54 13.06
C LYS A 125 9.07 -15.11 13.13
N ARG A 126 9.65 -14.21 12.32
CA ARG A 126 9.21 -12.81 12.24
C ARG A 126 7.75 -12.70 11.80
N LEU A 127 7.31 -13.51 10.84
CA LEU A 127 5.89 -13.61 10.47
C LEU A 127 5.00 -14.00 11.66
N VAL A 128 5.40 -15.00 12.44
CA VAL A 128 4.65 -15.44 13.63
C VAL A 128 4.59 -14.34 14.70
N GLU A 129 5.67 -13.57 14.87
CA GLU A 129 5.71 -12.44 15.80
C GLU A 129 4.68 -11.37 15.43
N GLU A 130 4.62 -10.96 14.16
CA GLU A 130 3.65 -9.97 13.67
C GLU A 130 2.20 -10.44 13.84
N MET A 131 1.92 -11.71 13.56
CA MET A 131 0.58 -12.28 13.75
C MET A 131 0.17 -12.26 15.23
N LYS A 132 1.07 -12.68 16.13
CA LYS A 132 0.83 -12.66 17.58
C LYS A 132 0.66 -11.25 18.12
N TRP A 133 1.46 -10.31 17.63
CA TRP A 133 1.38 -8.91 18.01
C TRP A 133 0.01 -8.34 17.63
N TYR A 134 -0.45 -8.59 16.39
CA TYR A 134 -1.73 -8.09 15.92
C TYR A 134 -2.92 -8.76 16.62
N ASP A 135 -2.85 -10.07 16.88
CA ASP A 135 -3.85 -10.79 17.68
C ASP A 135 -3.98 -10.19 19.09
N LYS A 136 -2.85 -9.83 19.71
CA LYS A 136 -2.82 -9.15 21.02
C LYS A 136 -3.42 -7.75 20.92
N TYR A 137 -3.05 -6.96 19.91
CA TYR A 137 -3.58 -5.62 19.68
C TYR A 137 -5.12 -5.63 19.59
N LEU A 138 -5.68 -6.54 18.80
CA LEU A 138 -7.14 -6.69 18.67
C LEU A 138 -7.80 -7.12 19.99
N LYS A 139 -7.19 -8.06 20.71
CA LYS A 139 -7.69 -8.52 22.03
C LYS A 139 -7.71 -7.38 23.05
N ASP A 140 -6.63 -6.60 23.14
CA ASP A 140 -6.53 -5.48 24.07
C ASP A 140 -7.52 -4.36 23.71
N GLY A 141 -7.80 -4.18 22.40
CA GLY A 141 -8.82 -3.26 21.90
C GLY A 141 -10.27 -3.76 21.99
N GLY A 142 -10.49 -5.03 22.36
CA GLY A 142 -11.83 -5.63 22.44
C GLY A 142 -12.53 -5.82 21.08
N VAL A 143 -11.77 -5.94 19.99
CA VAL A 143 -12.29 -6.06 18.62
C VAL A 143 -12.03 -7.46 18.07
N ASP A 144 -13.01 -8.03 17.36
CA ASP A 144 -12.88 -9.35 16.71
C ASP A 144 -12.51 -9.25 15.23
N ARG A 145 -11.72 -10.20 14.74
CA ARG A 145 -11.28 -10.27 13.33
C ARG A 145 -12.43 -10.48 12.35
N GLY A 146 -13.52 -11.12 12.77
CA GLY A 146 -14.72 -11.35 11.97
C GLY A 146 -15.39 -10.07 11.48
N ALA A 147 -15.17 -8.94 12.18
CA ALA A 147 -15.63 -7.62 11.74
C ALA A 147 -14.99 -7.17 10.42
N ASN A 148 -13.87 -7.77 10.01
CA ASN A 148 -13.20 -7.48 8.74
C ASN A 148 -13.97 -7.99 7.50
N THR A 149 -14.95 -8.89 7.68
CA THR A 149 -15.93 -9.19 6.62
C THR A 149 -16.95 -8.05 6.57
N THR A 150 -16.60 -6.97 5.88
CA THR A 150 -17.43 -5.76 5.81
C THR A 150 -18.80 -6.09 5.19
N PRO A 151 -19.85 -5.28 5.46
CA PRO A 151 -21.15 -5.45 4.80
C PRO A 151 -21.05 -5.47 3.27
N GLY A 152 -20.08 -4.71 2.71
CA GLY A 152 -19.78 -4.71 1.28
C GLY A 152 -19.26 -6.04 0.76
N ASN A 153 -18.40 -6.72 1.53
CA ASN A 153 -17.85 -8.03 1.16
C ASN A 153 -18.93 -9.12 1.18
N LYS A 154 -19.79 -9.13 2.21
CA LYS A 154 -20.89 -10.11 2.33
C LYS A 154 -21.91 -9.94 1.21
N LYS A 155 -22.26 -8.69 0.86
CA LYS A 155 -23.12 -8.41 -0.31
C LYS A 155 -22.45 -8.81 -1.63
N GLY A 156 -21.12 -8.81 -1.69
CA GLY A 156 -20.31 -9.29 -2.82
C GLY A 156 -20.13 -10.80 -2.89
N GLY A 157 -20.78 -11.57 -2.01
CA GLY A 157 -20.80 -13.04 -2.06
C GLY A 157 -19.75 -13.77 -1.23
N LEU A 158 -18.91 -13.07 -0.45
CA LEU A 158 -17.96 -13.73 0.44
C LEU A 158 -18.65 -14.32 1.67
N SER A 159 -18.52 -15.63 1.86
CA SER A 159 -19.27 -16.39 2.85
C SER A 159 -18.59 -16.42 4.22
N ASN A 160 -17.26 -16.53 4.27
CA ASN A 160 -16.50 -16.58 5.52
C ASN A 160 -15.08 -15.98 5.40
N ILE A 161 -14.43 -15.80 6.54
CA ILE A 161 -13.10 -15.19 6.64
C ILE A 161 -11.97 -16.07 6.07
N ILE A 162 -12.13 -17.40 6.07
CA ILE A 162 -11.14 -18.34 5.53
C ILE A 162 -11.09 -18.21 4.00
N GLU A 163 -12.27 -18.19 3.36
CA GLU A 163 -12.41 -17.99 1.91
C GLU A 163 -11.77 -16.67 1.48
N LYS A 164 -12.07 -15.58 2.22
CA LYS A 164 -11.42 -14.29 2.02
C LYS A 164 -9.90 -14.40 2.16
N SER A 165 -9.42 -15.10 3.19
CA SER A 165 -7.98 -15.24 3.43
C SER A 165 -7.26 -15.97 2.29
N MET A 166 -7.85 -17.05 1.79
CA MET A 166 -7.27 -17.80 0.67
C MET A 166 -7.19 -16.94 -0.60
N GLY A 167 -8.25 -16.20 -0.90
CA GLY A 167 -8.24 -15.25 -2.01
C GLY A 167 -7.23 -14.11 -1.81
N SER A 168 -7.13 -13.57 -0.60
CA SER A 168 -6.25 -12.44 -0.28
C SER A 168 -4.76 -12.82 -0.30
N ILE A 169 -4.40 -14.08 -0.09
CA ILE A 169 -3.00 -14.55 -0.21
C ILE A 169 -2.58 -14.66 -1.68
N ALA A 170 -3.50 -14.94 -2.60
CA ALA A 170 -3.19 -15.10 -4.03
C ALA A 170 -2.52 -13.87 -4.67
N LYS A 171 -2.71 -12.67 -4.09
CA LYS A 171 -2.06 -11.43 -4.56
C LYS A 171 -0.54 -11.40 -4.38
N SER A 172 0.00 -12.26 -3.51
CA SER A 172 1.43 -12.37 -3.28
C SER A 172 2.14 -13.28 -4.29
N GLY A 173 1.43 -13.83 -5.28
CA GLY A 173 2.02 -14.71 -6.29
C GLY A 173 2.57 -16.01 -5.70
N SER A 174 3.70 -16.46 -6.24
CA SER A 174 4.37 -17.71 -5.88
C SER A 174 5.81 -17.53 -5.39
N SER A 175 6.38 -16.33 -5.53
CA SER A 175 7.75 -16.00 -5.14
C SER A 175 8.04 -16.27 -3.66
N PRO A 176 9.28 -16.63 -3.27
CA PRO A 176 9.65 -16.77 -1.87
C PRO A 176 9.55 -15.44 -1.12
N ILE A 177 9.06 -15.47 0.12
CA ILE A 177 8.94 -14.29 0.98
C ILE A 177 10.28 -14.05 1.67
N VAL A 178 10.94 -12.96 1.30
CA VAL A 178 12.33 -12.65 1.68
C VAL A 178 12.44 -11.86 2.98
N GLU A 179 11.39 -11.16 3.38
CA GLU A 179 11.39 -10.27 4.54
C GLU A 179 9.98 -10.07 5.09
N VAL A 180 9.88 -9.83 6.41
CA VAL A 180 8.64 -9.47 7.10
C VAL A 180 8.88 -8.18 7.89
N LEU A 181 8.01 -7.19 7.69
CA LEU A 181 8.13 -5.85 8.27
C LEU A 181 7.03 -5.59 9.31
N SER A 182 7.37 -4.95 10.42
CA SER A 182 6.40 -4.31 11.31
C SER A 182 5.80 -3.05 10.63
N PRO A 183 4.66 -2.52 11.11
CA PRO A 183 4.02 -1.34 10.53
C PRO A 183 4.98 -0.14 10.38
N GLY A 184 5.25 0.25 9.13
CA GLY A 184 6.09 1.42 8.79
C GLY A 184 7.60 1.17 8.75
N GLU A 185 8.07 -0.06 8.99
CA GLU A 185 9.48 -0.43 8.73
C GLU A 185 9.77 -0.40 7.23
N LYS A 186 11.01 -0.05 6.86
CA LYS A 186 11.47 -0.09 5.46
C LYS A 186 12.17 -1.41 5.17
N PRO A 187 11.97 -1.99 3.97
CA PRO A 187 12.64 -3.22 3.59
C PRO A 187 14.15 -3.04 3.45
N THR A 188 14.88 -4.10 3.78
CA THR A 188 16.32 -4.22 3.59
C THR A 188 16.68 -5.21 2.47
N LYS A 189 15.69 -5.94 1.94
CA LYS A 189 15.83 -6.93 0.87
C LYS A 189 15.01 -6.52 -0.38
N HIS A 190 15.40 -7.07 -1.53
CA HIS A 190 14.59 -7.05 -2.74
C HIS A 190 13.89 -8.40 -2.91
N GLY A 191 12.64 -8.37 -3.41
CA GLY A 191 11.80 -9.55 -3.59
C GLY A 191 10.38 -9.37 -3.04
N GLU A 192 9.73 -10.49 -2.73
CA GLU A 192 8.38 -10.50 -2.14
C GLU A 192 8.45 -10.29 -0.61
N ILE A 193 7.75 -9.28 -0.12
CA ILE A 193 7.81 -8.84 1.28
C ILE A 193 6.41 -8.86 1.89
N PHE A 194 6.31 -9.41 3.11
CA PHE A 194 5.10 -9.26 3.90
C PHE A 194 5.24 -8.05 4.83
N ALA A 195 4.54 -6.95 4.54
CA ALA A 195 4.54 -5.76 5.40
C ALA A 195 3.29 -5.77 6.28
N ALA A 196 3.43 -5.98 7.59
CA ALA A 196 2.30 -6.08 8.49
C ALA A 196 1.58 -4.74 8.63
N THR A 197 0.31 -4.69 8.24
CA THR A 197 -0.56 -3.52 8.38
C THR A 197 -1.98 -3.93 8.80
N PRO A 198 -2.78 -3.00 9.36
CA PRO A 198 -4.22 -3.14 9.40
C PRO A 198 -4.83 -3.29 8.01
N ALA A 199 -5.94 -4.03 7.89
CA ALA A 199 -6.65 -4.24 6.62
C ALA A 199 -7.52 -3.05 6.17
N SER A 200 -7.58 -1.96 6.95
CA SER A 200 -8.32 -0.77 6.53
C SER A 200 -7.58 -0.09 5.38
N ASP A 201 -8.24 0.08 4.23
CA ASP A 201 -7.67 0.71 3.02
C ASP A 201 -6.94 2.03 3.34
N LEU A 202 -7.56 2.85 4.21
CA LEU A 202 -7.09 4.17 4.62
C LEU A 202 -5.85 4.13 5.50
N VAL A 203 -5.59 3.01 6.18
CA VAL A 203 -4.43 2.84 7.08
C VAL A 203 -3.33 2.02 6.40
N CYS A 204 -3.70 0.99 5.65
CA CYS A 204 -2.77 0.12 4.95
C CYS A 204 -1.94 0.89 3.91
N GLY A 205 -2.58 1.73 3.07
CA GLY A 205 -1.88 2.56 2.09
C GLY A 205 -0.80 3.45 2.70
N PRO A 206 -1.11 4.29 3.70
CA PRO A 206 -0.11 5.07 4.42
C PRO A 206 0.99 4.24 5.09
N CYS A 207 0.69 3.06 5.62
CA CYS A 207 1.72 2.17 6.15
C CYS A 207 2.66 1.66 5.04
N GLN A 208 2.13 1.25 3.88
CA GLN A 208 2.96 0.84 2.73
C GLN A 208 3.78 2.01 2.16
N LEU A 209 3.22 3.24 2.15
CA LEU A 209 3.97 4.46 1.83
C LEU A 209 5.12 4.69 2.81
N ALA A 210 4.90 4.53 4.11
CA ALA A 210 5.94 4.64 5.12
C ALA A 210 7.05 3.59 4.93
N SER A 211 6.67 2.38 4.51
CA SER A 211 7.59 1.32 4.10
C SER A 211 8.29 1.57 2.75
N GLY A 212 7.96 2.65 2.04
CA GLY A 212 8.68 3.13 0.88
C GLY A 212 8.11 2.75 -0.49
N MET A 213 6.84 2.31 -0.58
CA MET A 213 6.25 2.03 -1.89
C MET A 213 6.19 3.29 -2.77
N GLY A 214 6.48 3.12 -4.06
CA GLY A 214 6.37 4.17 -5.07
C GLY A 214 5.07 4.12 -5.88
N LEU A 215 4.33 3.02 -5.79
CA LEU A 215 3.10 2.74 -6.54
C LEU A 215 2.29 1.69 -5.80
N GLN A 216 0.96 1.79 -5.85
CA GLN A 216 0.07 0.77 -5.29
C GLN A 216 -0.84 0.13 -6.35
N VAL A 217 -1.03 -1.19 -6.26
CA VAL A 217 -2.11 -1.91 -6.94
C VAL A 217 -3.19 -2.25 -5.92
N PHE A 218 -4.41 -1.81 -6.22
CA PHE A 218 -5.56 -1.90 -5.33
C PHE A 218 -6.65 -2.78 -5.96
N MET A 219 -6.87 -3.97 -5.41
CA MET A 219 -7.88 -4.91 -5.91
C MET A 219 -9.25 -4.64 -5.29
N THR A 220 -10.30 -4.56 -6.12
CA THR A 220 -11.65 -4.26 -5.63
C THR A 220 -12.77 -4.89 -6.46
N GLY A 221 -13.78 -5.41 -5.78
CA GLY A 221 -15.08 -5.78 -6.36
C GLY A 221 -16.13 -4.66 -6.29
N ARG A 222 -15.72 -3.45 -5.88
CA ARG A 222 -16.59 -2.27 -5.68
C ARG A 222 -15.96 -0.99 -6.27
N GLY A 223 -16.80 -0.08 -6.77
CA GLY A 223 -16.38 1.26 -7.19
C GLY A 223 -16.07 2.15 -5.99
N THR A 224 -14.86 2.02 -5.44
CA THR A 224 -14.36 2.85 -4.34
C THR A 224 -13.61 4.08 -4.89
N PRO A 225 -13.72 5.27 -4.27
CA PRO A 225 -12.91 6.43 -4.64
C PRO A 225 -11.53 6.43 -3.96
N TYR A 226 -11.11 5.34 -3.31
CA TYR A 226 -9.82 5.26 -2.61
C TYR A 226 -8.64 5.70 -3.49
N GLY A 227 -7.75 6.53 -2.94
CA GLY A 227 -6.48 6.89 -3.57
C GLY A 227 -5.53 7.58 -2.58
N LEU A 228 -4.31 7.85 -3.03
CA LEU A 228 -3.22 8.43 -2.24
C LEU A 228 -2.61 9.61 -3.00
N ALA A 229 -2.33 10.70 -2.29
CA ALA A 229 -1.62 11.86 -2.86
C ALA A 229 -0.15 11.56 -3.19
N ALA A 230 0.49 10.71 -2.36
CA ALA A 230 1.94 10.50 -2.40
C ALA A 230 2.39 9.44 -3.41
N ALA A 231 1.49 8.56 -3.88
CA ALA A 231 1.81 7.53 -4.87
C ALA A 231 0.59 7.20 -5.76
N PRO A 232 0.81 6.88 -7.04
CA PRO A 232 -0.24 6.41 -7.94
C PRO A 232 -0.89 5.13 -7.39
N VAL A 233 -2.21 5.05 -7.51
CA VAL A 233 -3.01 3.88 -7.14
C VAL A 233 -3.72 3.34 -8.36
N ILE A 234 -3.29 2.16 -8.83
CA ILE A 234 -3.93 1.42 -9.92
C ILE A 234 -5.09 0.60 -9.34
N LYS A 235 -6.32 0.85 -9.78
CA LYS A 235 -7.48 0.04 -9.40
C LYS A 235 -7.69 -1.12 -10.36
N LEU A 236 -7.63 -2.32 -9.80
CA LEU A 236 -7.85 -3.59 -10.48
C LEU A 236 -9.20 -4.18 -10.06
N CYS A 237 -10.16 -4.33 -10.98
CA CYS A 237 -11.43 -4.98 -10.66
C CYS A 237 -11.47 -6.47 -10.97
N SER A 238 -12.29 -7.22 -10.24
CA SER A 238 -12.46 -8.67 -10.38
C SER A 238 -13.50 -9.11 -11.43
N ARG A 239 -14.31 -8.18 -11.99
CA ARG A 239 -15.43 -8.52 -12.89
C ARG A 239 -15.66 -7.47 -13.97
N ASN A 240 -16.11 -7.94 -15.14
CA ASN A 240 -16.40 -7.10 -16.30
C ASN A 240 -17.47 -6.04 -15.99
N GLU A 241 -18.56 -6.41 -15.31
CA GLU A 241 -19.63 -5.45 -15.01
C GLU A 241 -19.14 -4.31 -14.12
N MET A 242 -18.08 -4.54 -13.34
CA MET A 242 -17.50 -3.49 -12.52
C MET A 242 -16.72 -2.48 -13.34
N LYS A 243 -15.95 -2.94 -14.33
CA LYS A 243 -15.29 -2.05 -15.28
C LYS A 243 -16.30 -1.30 -16.14
N ASP A 244 -17.40 -1.93 -16.55
CA ASP A 244 -18.43 -1.27 -17.35
C ASP A 244 -19.16 -0.18 -16.55
N GLN A 245 -19.48 -0.47 -15.27
CA GLN A 245 -20.17 0.49 -14.40
C GLN A 245 -19.28 1.65 -13.96
N TRP A 246 -18.01 1.40 -13.65
CA TRP A 246 -17.04 2.40 -13.16
C TRP A 246 -15.84 2.49 -14.09
N PHE A 247 -16.12 2.72 -15.39
CA PHE A 247 -15.12 2.74 -16.45
C PHE A 247 -14.06 3.83 -16.27
N ASP A 248 -14.38 4.85 -15.49
CA ASP A 248 -13.63 6.04 -15.13
C ASP A 248 -13.02 6.00 -13.71
N ILE A 249 -13.20 4.91 -12.96
CA ILE A 249 -12.52 4.72 -11.66
C ILE A 249 -11.59 3.50 -11.70
N ILE A 250 -12.01 2.44 -12.40
CA ILE A 250 -11.24 1.21 -12.54
C ILE A 250 -10.21 1.36 -13.66
N ASP A 251 -8.94 1.16 -13.36
CA ASP A 251 -7.87 1.26 -14.36
C ASP A 251 -7.73 -0.02 -15.17
N PHE A 252 -7.81 -1.18 -14.51
CA PHE A 252 -7.58 -2.51 -15.11
C PHE A 252 -8.70 -3.49 -14.73
N ASN A 253 -9.08 -4.37 -15.67
CA ASN A 253 -10.15 -5.35 -15.49
C ASN A 253 -9.62 -6.79 -15.58
N ALA A 254 -9.70 -7.55 -14.48
CA ALA A 254 -9.37 -8.97 -14.44
C ALA A 254 -10.58 -9.90 -14.72
N GLY A 255 -11.77 -9.33 -14.93
CA GLY A 255 -13.00 -10.06 -15.21
C GLY A 255 -12.97 -11.05 -16.37
N PRO A 256 -12.21 -10.81 -17.47
CA PRO A 256 -12.10 -11.77 -18.58
C PRO A 256 -11.60 -13.17 -18.16
N ALA A 257 -10.85 -13.28 -17.05
CA ALA A 257 -10.43 -14.59 -16.53
C ALA A 257 -11.61 -15.43 -16.00
N ALA A 258 -12.66 -14.81 -15.47
CA ALA A 258 -13.81 -15.54 -14.91
C ALA A 258 -14.65 -16.24 -16.00
N VAL A 259 -14.62 -15.70 -17.22
CA VAL A 259 -15.42 -16.20 -18.37
C VAL A 259 -14.58 -17.01 -19.37
N GLY A 260 -13.27 -17.12 -19.15
CA GLY A 260 -12.36 -17.91 -19.99
C GLY A 260 -11.88 -17.20 -21.26
N ASP A 261 -12.15 -15.89 -21.40
CA ASP A 261 -11.71 -15.09 -22.56
C ASP A 261 -10.20 -14.79 -22.52
N ARG A 262 -9.62 -14.74 -21.32
CA ARG A 262 -8.19 -14.53 -21.06
C ARG A 262 -7.72 -15.41 -19.91
N THR A 263 -6.44 -15.75 -19.91
CA THR A 263 -5.78 -16.43 -18.79
C THR A 263 -5.31 -15.43 -17.73
N ILE A 264 -5.02 -15.93 -16.53
CA ILE A 264 -4.37 -15.14 -15.46
C ILE A 264 -2.97 -14.67 -15.88
N ALA A 265 -2.22 -15.49 -16.61
CA ALA A 265 -0.87 -15.15 -17.06
C ALA A 265 -0.86 -14.02 -18.10
N GLU A 266 -1.78 -14.04 -19.06
CA GLU A 266 -1.93 -12.96 -20.05
C GLU A 266 -2.27 -11.64 -19.34
N GLN A 267 -3.29 -11.63 -18.48
CA GLN A 267 -3.68 -10.42 -17.77
C GLN A 267 -2.64 -9.96 -16.76
N GLY A 268 -1.91 -10.87 -16.13
CA GLY A 268 -0.82 -10.54 -15.22
C GLY A 268 0.35 -9.88 -15.94
N THR A 269 0.65 -10.32 -17.17
CA THR A 269 1.65 -9.69 -18.05
C THR A 269 1.20 -8.28 -18.46
N GLU A 270 -0.06 -8.13 -18.89
CA GLU A 270 -0.64 -6.83 -19.24
C GLU A 270 -0.67 -5.87 -18.03
N LEU A 271 -0.97 -6.38 -16.83
CA LEU A 271 -0.94 -5.59 -15.60
C LEU A 271 0.49 -5.17 -15.24
N PHE A 272 1.48 -6.06 -15.39
CA PHE A 272 2.89 -5.73 -15.21
C PHE A 272 3.32 -4.59 -16.14
N GLU A 273 2.99 -4.67 -17.43
CA GLU A 273 3.27 -3.58 -18.39
C GLU A 273 2.57 -2.27 -18.00
N TYR A 274 1.33 -2.35 -17.53
CA TYR A 274 0.57 -1.18 -17.05
C TYR A 274 1.22 -0.54 -15.82
N ILE A 275 1.72 -1.35 -14.87
CA ILE A 275 2.49 -0.87 -13.70
C ILE A 275 3.72 -0.09 -14.17
N LEU A 276 4.48 -0.61 -15.14
CA LEU A 276 5.66 0.08 -15.67
C LEU A 276 5.29 1.40 -16.36
N ASP A 277 4.19 1.44 -17.11
CA ASP A 277 3.69 2.66 -17.73
C ASP A 277 3.31 3.73 -16.71
N VAL A 278 2.66 3.34 -15.61
CA VAL A 278 2.28 4.25 -14.53
C VAL A 278 3.51 4.73 -13.76
N ALA A 279 4.41 3.82 -13.37
CA ALA A 279 5.67 4.17 -12.70
C ALA A 279 6.51 5.15 -13.54
N SER A 280 6.50 4.97 -14.87
CA SER A 280 7.18 5.84 -15.84
C SER A 280 6.45 7.16 -16.12
N GLY A 281 5.21 7.32 -15.64
CA GLY A 281 4.37 8.49 -15.93
C GLY A 281 3.84 8.55 -17.36
N ARG A 282 3.88 7.43 -18.11
CA ARG A 282 3.29 7.31 -19.46
C ARG A 282 1.78 7.15 -19.42
N LYS A 283 1.27 6.51 -18.37
CA LYS A 283 -0.17 6.43 -18.04
C LYS A 283 -0.42 7.05 -16.68
N LYS A 284 -1.62 7.60 -16.51
CA LYS A 284 -2.08 8.17 -15.23
C LYS A 284 -3.31 7.41 -14.78
N PRO A 285 -3.30 6.75 -13.61
CA PRO A 285 -4.49 6.15 -13.05
C PRO A 285 -5.60 7.19 -12.84
N TYR A 286 -6.86 6.76 -12.87
CA TYR A 286 -7.99 7.69 -12.70
C TYR A 286 -7.96 8.46 -11.37
N THR A 287 -7.37 7.88 -10.31
CA THR A 287 -7.17 8.62 -9.05
C THR A 287 -6.37 9.89 -9.23
N GLU A 288 -5.26 9.82 -9.97
CA GLU A 288 -4.43 10.99 -10.22
C GLU A 288 -5.10 11.97 -11.19
N GLN A 289 -5.86 11.46 -12.16
CA GLN A 289 -6.58 12.32 -13.11
C GLN A 289 -7.65 13.18 -12.41
N TYR A 290 -8.31 12.63 -11.39
CA TYR A 290 -9.39 13.29 -10.65
C TYR A 290 -8.97 13.89 -9.31
N GLY A 291 -7.73 13.67 -8.86
CA GLY A 291 -7.27 14.10 -7.53
C GLY A 291 -8.02 13.38 -6.40
N LEU A 292 -8.33 12.10 -6.58
CA LEU A 292 -8.96 11.28 -5.54
C LEU A 292 -7.91 10.88 -4.50
N GLU A 293 -7.74 11.74 -3.50
CA GLU A 293 -6.69 11.63 -2.50
C GLU A 293 -7.29 11.61 -1.11
N ASN A 294 -6.99 10.55 -0.35
CA ASN A 294 -7.35 10.51 1.06
C ASN A 294 -6.21 11.10 1.91
N ASP A 295 -6.56 11.74 3.02
CA ASP A 295 -5.60 12.12 4.04
C ASP A 295 -4.85 10.90 4.57
N LEU A 296 -3.56 11.09 4.89
CA LEU A 296 -2.74 10.02 5.46
C LEU A 296 -3.23 9.64 6.86
N CYS A 297 -3.80 8.45 6.99
CA CYS A 297 -4.19 7.87 8.28
C CYS A 297 -3.07 6.97 8.82
N ILE A 298 -2.22 7.54 9.68
CA ILE A 298 -1.11 6.81 10.30
C ILE A 298 -1.65 5.83 11.34
N PHE A 299 -1.17 4.59 11.29
CA PHE A 299 -1.49 3.60 12.31
C PHE A 299 -0.91 3.99 13.67
N ASN A 300 -1.78 4.33 14.62
CA ASN A 300 -1.42 4.57 16.01
C ASN A 300 -2.01 3.46 16.90
N PRO A 301 -1.23 2.46 17.31
CA PRO A 301 -1.70 1.40 18.20
C PRO A 301 -1.78 1.83 19.67
N ALA A 302 -1.25 3.00 20.03
CA ALA A 302 -1.24 3.49 21.41
C ALA A 302 -2.55 4.23 21.76
N PRO A 303 -2.99 4.17 23.04
CA PRO A 303 -4.12 4.97 23.48
C PRO A 303 -3.80 6.47 23.35
N ILE A 304 -4.79 7.25 22.95
CA ILE A 304 -4.70 8.72 22.91
C ILE A 304 -4.99 9.21 24.34
N THR A 305 -4.00 9.86 24.95
CA THR A 305 -4.10 10.47 26.28
C THR A 305 -4.76 11.83 26.25
#